data_AF-A0A183GXU1-F1
#
_entry.id   AF-A0A183GXU1-F1
#
_cell.length_a   1.000
_cell.length_b   1.000
_cell.length_c   1.000
_cell.angle_alpha   90.00
_cell.angle_beta   90.00
_cell.angle_gamma   90.00
#
_symmetry.space_group_name_H-M   'P 1'
#
loop_
_entity.id
_entity.type
_entity.pdbx_description
1 polymer ?
#
loop_
_entity_poly.entity_id
_entity_poly.type
_entity_poly.pdbx_seq_one_letter_code
_entity_poly.pdbx_strand_id
1 'polypeptide(L)'
;MVFKTSLRNLANQTGRHVSPRAPINVAKLDVILNFAVDMMLSPLCLQMGTDCCGKGVLTNMCGSSSAKADIIPVDIVSNLMIVAAAHRTYTKYESIPVIHCCSGALNPVQWHFIVNFIERFFRAYPLNECYRIPSTHFHSSRFLFEFNFYMKHMGPAYLIDLLNAFWGPKIRLTRIYQKVLRLVETLHYFTARGWDFDSKGLLELWETTSDEDKKIFNFDVRQLDWDSYLFDYLMGVKRYVVKDRLEELPKARRNLSWLKLYATIFNAIIWWISVRIFARQRSRRYRWFSGSIGFLLTYIWSNYNFRPPVRLKSLEEYKQRTNF
;
A
#
# COMPACT_ATOMS: atom_id res chain seq x y z
N MET A 1 -1.23 -24.12 -6.86
CA MET A 1 -1.36 -25.24 -7.82
C MET A 1 -2.64 -25.13 -8.66
N VAL A 2 -3.82 -24.95 -8.04
CA VAL A 2 -5.12 -24.85 -8.74
C VAL A 2 -5.21 -23.71 -9.78
N PHE A 3 -4.59 -22.54 -9.50
CA PHE A 3 -4.62 -21.38 -10.41
C PHE A 3 -3.79 -21.56 -11.69
N LYS A 4 -2.63 -22.24 -11.59
CA LYS A 4 -1.73 -22.51 -12.73
C LYS A 4 -2.40 -23.48 -13.73
N THR A 5 -3.21 -24.41 -13.22
CA THR A 5 -4.00 -25.33 -14.03
C THR A 5 -5.20 -24.64 -14.66
N SER A 6 -5.89 -23.75 -13.96
CA SER A 6 -7.06 -23.01 -14.50
C SER A 6 -6.70 -22.07 -15.65
N LEU A 7 -5.59 -21.34 -15.55
CA LEU A 7 -5.14 -20.43 -16.62
C LEU A 7 -4.64 -21.18 -17.87
N ARG A 8 -3.94 -22.32 -17.69
CA ARG A 8 -3.59 -23.22 -18.80
C ARG A 8 -4.84 -23.78 -19.50
N ASN A 9 -5.86 -24.15 -18.72
CA ASN A 9 -7.10 -24.70 -19.28
C ASN A 9 -7.92 -23.64 -20.02
N LEU A 10 -7.97 -22.40 -19.52
CA LEU A 10 -8.63 -21.27 -20.18
C LEU A 10 -7.93 -20.88 -21.49
N ALA A 11 -6.59 -20.81 -21.51
CA ALA A 11 -5.81 -20.55 -22.72
C ALA A 11 -5.95 -21.66 -23.78
N ASN A 12 -6.05 -22.92 -23.35
CA ASN A 12 -6.26 -24.06 -24.24
C ASN A 12 -7.69 -24.14 -24.80
N GLN A 13 -8.68 -23.63 -24.07
CA GLN A 13 -10.09 -23.62 -24.51
C GLN A 13 -10.38 -22.47 -25.50
N THR A 14 -9.81 -21.28 -25.29
CA THR A 14 -9.99 -20.14 -26.21
C THR A 14 -9.31 -20.36 -27.57
N GLY A 15 -8.24 -21.16 -27.62
CA GLY A 15 -7.57 -21.52 -28.88
C GLY A 15 -8.35 -22.46 -29.80
N ARG A 16 -9.39 -23.15 -29.33
CA ARG A 16 -10.10 -24.20 -30.12
C ARG A 16 -11.40 -23.75 -30.79
N HIS A 17 -11.93 -22.55 -30.50
CA HIS A 17 -13.31 -22.18 -30.87
C HIS A 17 -13.51 -20.93 -31.75
N VAL A 18 -12.50 -20.44 -32.47
CA VAL A 18 -12.67 -19.26 -33.35
C VAL A 18 -12.62 -19.64 -34.84
N SER A 19 -13.72 -19.32 -35.54
CA SER A 19 -14.02 -19.61 -36.95
C SER A 19 -13.06 -18.93 -37.95
N PRO A 20 -12.80 -19.49 -39.15
CA PRO A 20 -11.71 -19.07 -40.05
C PRO A 20 -11.96 -17.80 -40.88
N ARG A 21 -13.04 -17.03 -40.66
CA ARG A 21 -13.50 -15.99 -41.63
C ARG A 21 -13.84 -14.61 -41.03
N ALA A 22 -13.00 -14.06 -40.16
CA ALA A 22 -13.11 -12.64 -39.78
C ALA A 22 -11.76 -11.91 -39.98
N PRO A 23 -11.69 -10.87 -40.83
CA PRO A 23 -10.50 -10.05 -41.00
C PRO A 23 -10.48 -8.98 -39.91
N ILE A 24 -10.19 -9.40 -38.67
CA ILE A 24 -9.87 -8.48 -37.58
C ILE A 24 -8.58 -9.04 -36.96
N ASN A 25 -7.46 -8.43 -37.36
CA ASN A 25 -6.14 -8.65 -36.76
C ASN A 25 -6.14 -8.16 -35.31
N VAL A 26 -6.83 -8.87 -34.43
CA VAL A 26 -6.44 -8.94 -33.03
C VAL A 26 -5.15 -9.75 -33.06
N ALA A 27 -4.01 -9.05 -33.07
CA ALA A 27 -2.70 -9.67 -32.94
C ALA A 27 -2.79 -10.67 -31.79
N LYS A 28 -2.75 -11.96 -32.13
CA LYS A 28 -2.61 -13.04 -31.17
C LYS A 28 -1.39 -12.69 -30.34
N LEU A 29 -1.59 -12.19 -29.13
CA LEU A 29 -0.54 -12.14 -28.13
C LEU A 29 -0.30 -13.61 -27.73
N ASP A 30 0.43 -14.34 -28.58
CA ASP A 30 0.92 -15.70 -28.34
C ASP A 30 2.10 -15.64 -27.33
N VAL A 31 2.03 -14.76 -26.34
CA VAL A 31 2.93 -14.63 -25.20
C VAL A 31 2.04 -14.39 -23.99
N ILE A 32 2.07 -15.31 -23.02
CA ILE A 32 1.38 -15.07 -21.75
C ILE A 32 2.35 -14.25 -20.89
N LEU A 33 2.09 -12.95 -20.79
CA LEU A 33 2.71 -12.14 -19.75
C LEU A 33 1.98 -12.42 -18.45
N ASN A 34 2.69 -13.04 -17.51
CA ASN A 34 2.15 -13.35 -16.21
C ASN A 34 2.83 -12.42 -15.22
N PHE A 35 2.13 -11.34 -14.91
CA PHE A 35 2.60 -10.32 -13.99
C PHE A 35 2.51 -10.90 -12.59
N ALA A 36 3.64 -10.93 -11.87
CA ALA A 36 3.58 -11.26 -10.46
C ALA A 36 2.69 -10.25 -9.77
N VAL A 37 1.61 -10.76 -9.17
CA VAL A 37 0.48 -9.93 -8.75
C VAL A 37 -0.05 -9.20 -9.98
N ASP A 38 -0.74 -9.95 -10.85
CA ASP A 38 -1.61 -9.38 -11.87
C ASP A 38 -2.27 -8.12 -11.33
N MET A 39 -2.58 -7.22 -12.26
CA MET A 39 -3.66 -6.23 -12.26
C MET A 39 -4.92 -6.51 -11.36
N MET A 40 -5.05 -7.70 -10.74
CA MET A 40 -5.97 -8.13 -9.68
C MET A 40 -5.85 -7.40 -8.34
N LEU A 41 -4.64 -7.01 -7.92
CA LEU A 41 -4.51 -5.98 -6.89
C LEU A 41 -4.66 -4.67 -7.65
N SER A 42 -5.89 -4.38 -8.13
CA SER A 42 -6.15 -3.29 -9.07
C SER A 42 -5.32 -2.07 -8.66
N PRO A 43 -4.67 -1.34 -9.57
CA PRO A 43 -3.96 -0.11 -9.22
C PRO A 43 -4.81 0.76 -8.27
N LEU A 44 -6.14 0.70 -8.45
CA LEU A 44 -7.17 1.19 -7.56
C LEU A 44 -7.12 0.63 -6.12
N CYS A 45 -7.03 -0.68 -5.86
CA CYS A 45 -6.87 -1.25 -4.51
C CYS A 45 -5.61 -0.78 -3.80
N LEU A 46 -4.45 -0.77 -4.48
CA LEU A 46 -3.19 -0.29 -3.87
C LEU A 46 -3.27 1.22 -3.59
N GLN A 47 -3.84 1.97 -4.52
CA GLN A 47 -4.06 3.41 -4.42
C GLN A 47 -5.07 3.77 -3.32
N MET A 48 -6.20 3.05 -3.24
CA MET A 48 -7.18 3.16 -2.16
C MET A 48 -6.55 2.81 -0.81
N GLY A 49 -5.74 1.75 -0.74
CA GLY A 49 -5.02 1.37 0.48
C GLY A 49 -4.04 2.47 0.92
N THR A 50 -3.32 3.06 -0.02
CA THR A 50 -2.38 4.16 0.23
C THR A 50 -3.10 5.42 0.69
N ASP A 51 -4.19 5.81 0.03
CA ASP A 51 -5.04 6.93 0.46
C ASP A 51 -5.62 6.69 1.86
N CYS A 52 -6.16 5.49 2.11
CA CYS A 52 -6.67 5.11 3.44
C CYS A 52 -5.59 5.15 4.52
N CYS A 53 -4.34 4.77 4.20
CA CYS A 53 -3.20 4.93 5.11
C CYS A 53 -2.90 6.41 5.37
N GLY A 54 -2.86 7.24 4.31
CA GLY A 54 -2.56 8.67 4.40
C GLY A 54 -3.63 9.49 5.14
N LYS A 55 -4.91 9.10 5.04
CA LYS A 55 -6.00 9.71 5.82
C LYS A 55 -6.08 9.18 7.26
N GLY A 56 -5.31 8.15 7.60
CA GLY A 56 -5.33 7.48 8.90
C GLY A 56 -6.55 6.58 9.14
N VAL A 57 -7.25 6.19 8.08
CA VAL A 57 -8.41 5.29 8.13
C VAL A 57 -7.96 3.83 8.26
N LEU A 58 -6.93 3.44 7.51
CA LEU A 58 -6.34 2.11 7.57
C LEU A 58 -5.10 2.13 8.46
N THR A 59 -5.24 1.77 9.74
CA THR A 59 -4.12 1.73 10.70
C THR A 59 -3.63 0.33 11.03
N ASN A 60 -4.35 -0.72 10.63
CA ASN A 60 -3.96 -2.12 10.88
C ASN A 60 -4.18 -2.96 9.62
N MET A 61 -3.23 -3.83 9.29
CA MET A 61 -3.33 -4.84 8.24
C MET A 61 -2.99 -6.23 8.78
N CYS A 62 -3.56 -7.27 8.18
CA CYS A 62 -3.21 -8.66 8.47
C CYS A 62 -2.30 -9.20 7.37
N GLY A 63 -1.15 -9.74 7.75
CA GLY A 63 -0.17 -10.27 6.82
C GLY A 63 1.21 -10.43 7.45
N SER A 64 2.18 -10.84 6.65
CA SER A 64 3.56 -10.98 7.09
C SER A 64 4.33 -9.71 6.73
N SER A 65 4.85 -9.01 7.74
CA SER A 65 5.66 -7.80 7.52
C SER A 65 7.00 -8.11 6.84
N SER A 66 7.52 -9.34 6.98
CA SER A 66 8.77 -9.81 6.37
C SER A 66 8.58 -10.44 4.99
N ALA A 67 7.34 -10.66 4.54
CA ALA A 67 7.08 -11.17 3.20
C ALA A 67 7.55 -10.17 2.13
N LYS A 68 8.06 -10.73 1.03
CA LYS A 68 8.39 -9.97 -0.18
C LYS A 68 7.11 -9.39 -0.77
N ALA A 69 7.13 -8.10 -1.06
CA ALA A 69 6.09 -7.39 -1.77
C ALA A 69 6.48 -7.35 -3.26
N ASP A 70 5.81 -8.15 -4.07
CA ASP A 70 6.04 -8.18 -5.51
C ASP A 70 5.22 -7.07 -6.17
N ILE A 71 5.83 -5.89 -6.28
CA ILE A 71 5.25 -4.70 -6.91
C ILE A 71 6.09 -4.38 -8.15
N ILE A 72 5.44 -3.93 -9.22
CA ILE A 72 6.15 -3.58 -10.45
C ILE A 72 5.60 -2.26 -11.00
N PRO A 73 6.49 -1.30 -11.31
CA PRO A 73 6.13 -0.08 -12.02
C PRO A 73 5.41 -0.37 -13.35
N VAL A 74 4.36 0.40 -13.66
CA VAL A 74 3.54 0.19 -14.86
C VAL A 74 4.31 0.46 -16.16
N ASP A 75 5.31 1.34 -16.11
CA ASP A 75 6.25 1.64 -17.18
C ASP A 75 7.13 0.44 -17.52
N ILE A 76 7.67 -0.28 -16.52
CA ILE A 76 8.42 -1.52 -16.74
C ILE A 76 7.54 -2.56 -17.43
N VAL A 77 6.30 -2.71 -16.96
CA VAL A 77 5.31 -3.61 -17.56
C VAL A 77 5.00 -3.22 -19.01
N SER A 78 4.79 -1.94 -19.28
CA SER A 78 4.46 -1.43 -20.62
C SER A 78 5.63 -1.62 -21.59
N ASN A 79 6.84 -1.31 -21.16
CA ASN A 79 8.06 -1.50 -21.96
C ASN A 79 8.29 -2.98 -22.28
N LEU A 80 8.14 -3.85 -21.27
CA LEU A 80 8.20 -5.30 -21.48
C LEU A 80 7.14 -5.76 -22.49
N MET A 81 5.90 -5.27 -22.40
CA MET A 81 4.84 -5.64 -23.33
C MET A 81 5.21 -5.29 -24.78
N ILE A 82 5.76 -4.10 -25.01
CA ILE A 82 6.19 -3.65 -26.34
C ILE A 82 7.33 -4.53 -26.85
N VAL A 83 8.37 -4.75 -26.05
CA VAL A 83 9.54 -5.55 -26.45
C VAL A 83 9.17 -7.01 -26.66
N ALA A 84 8.34 -7.60 -25.79
CA ALA A 84 7.87 -8.97 -25.94
C ALA A 84 7.02 -9.15 -27.21
N ALA A 85 6.16 -8.17 -27.52
CA ALA A 85 5.36 -8.19 -28.75
C ALA A 85 6.26 -8.10 -29.99
N ALA A 86 7.25 -7.20 -30.00
CA ALA A 86 8.24 -7.10 -31.07
C ALA A 86 9.05 -8.40 -31.20
N HIS A 87 9.55 -8.95 -30.10
CA HIS A 87 10.32 -10.20 -30.07
C HIS A 87 9.56 -11.38 -30.65
N ARG A 88 8.25 -11.44 -30.42
CA ARG A 88 7.40 -12.49 -30.98
C ARG A 88 7.30 -12.44 -32.51
N THR A 89 7.52 -11.28 -33.15
CA THR A 89 7.42 -11.15 -34.62
C THR A 89 8.55 -11.83 -35.37
N TYR A 90 9.76 -11.89 -34.79
CA TYR A 90 10.93 -12.49 -35.41
C TYR A 90 11.33 -13.84 -34.79
N THR A 91 10.90 -14.13 -33.56
CA THR A 91 11.20 -15.40 -32.89
C THR A 91 10.02 -16.37 -32.93
N LYS A 92 10.26 -17.55 -33.52
CA LYS A 92 9.30 -18.66 -33.51
C LYS A 92 9.53 -19.54 -32.28
N TYR A 93 8.46 -19.84 -31.56
CA TYR A 93 8.47 -20.78 -30.45
C TYR A 93 7.59 -21.98 -30.77
N GLU A 94 8.01 -23.17 -30.33
CA GLU A 94 7.23 -24.41 -30.46
C GLU A 94 5.98 -24.41 -29.56
N SER A 95 6.01 -23.64 -28.48
CA SER A 95 4.90 -23.44 -27.55
C SER A 95 4.79 -21.97 -27.16
N ILE A 96 3.62 -21.55 -26.65
CA ILE A 96 3.38 -20.17 -26.22
C ILE A 96 4.34 -19.84 -25.06
N PRO A 97 5.34 -18.94 -25.24
CA PRO A 97 6.24 -18.56 -24.16
C PRO A 97 5.45 -17.83 -23.06
N VAL A 98 5.83 -18.10 -21.81
CA VAL A 98 5.30 -17.41 -20.63
C VAL A 98 6.44 -16.58 -20.04
N ILE A 99 6.29 -15.26 -20.06
CA ILE A 99 7.28 -14.34 -19.50
C ILE A 99 6.71 -13.72 -18.24
N HIS A 100 7.44 -13.90 -17.14
CA HIS A 100 7.07 -13.42 -15.83
C HIS A 100 7.75 -12.08 -15.55
N CYS A 101 6.96 -11.01 -15.48
CA CYS A 101 7.44 -9.73 -14.97
C CYS A 101 7.26 -9.74 -13.46
N CYS A 102 8.36 -9.81 -12.69
CA CYS A 102 8.35 -9.94 -11.23
C CYS A 102 9.55 -9.19 -10.65
N SER A 103 9.36 -8.44 -9.55
CA SER A 103 10.46 -7.82 -8.80
C SER A 103 10.98 -8.73 -7.68
N GLY A 104 10.17 -9.66 -7.16
CA GLY A 104 10.50 -10.48 -5.99
C GLY A 104 11.78 -11.34 -6.09
N ALA A 105 12.19 -11.72 -7.30
CA ALA A 105 13.43 -12.48 -7.53
C ALA A 105 14.64 -11.59 -7.85
N LEU A 106 14.43 -10.48 -8.56
CA LEU A 106 15.50 -9.66 -9.13
C LEU A 106 15.85 -8.43 -8.30
N ASN A 107 14.86 -7.81 -7.65
CA ASN A 107 15.02 -6.61 -6.83
C ASN A 107 13.96 -6.62 -5.70
N PRO A 108 14.06 -7.53 -4.72
CA PRO A 108 13.02 -7.73 -3.72
C PRO A 108 12.88 -6.54 -2.76
N VAL A 109 11.64 -6.16 -2.47
CA VAL A 109 11.28 -5.23 -1.39
C VAL A 109 10.33 -5.92 -0.40
N GLN A 110 10.38 -5.56 0.88
CA GLN A 110 9.55 -6.17 1.92
C GLN A 110 8.41 -5.24 2.36
N TRP A 111 7.29 -5.82 2.81
CA TRP A 111 6.13 -5.03 3.26
C TRP A 111 6.44 -4.08 4.41
N HIS A 112 7.30 -4.46 5.37
CA HIS A 112 7.68 -3.58 6.48
C HIS A 112 8.35 -2.29 5.99
N PHE A 113 9.18 -2.39 4.95
CA PHE A 113 9.86 -1.25 4.36
C PHE A 113 8.85 -0.31 3.70
N ILE A 114 7.97 -0.84 2.85
CA ILE A 114 6.94 -0.06 2.15
C ILE A 114 6.04 0.68 3.14
N VAL A 115 5.57 -0.01 4.18
CA VAL A 115 4.65 0.57 5.18
C VAL A 115 5.34 1.65 5.99
N ASN A 116 6.61 1.45 6.36
CA ASN A 116 7.42 2.46 7.02
C ASN A 116 7.64 3.67 6.11
N PHE A 117 7.93 3.45 4.83
CA PHE A 117 8.09 4.51 3.84
C PHE A 117 6.82 5.35 3.70
N ILE A 118 5.66 4.70 3.50
CA ILE A 118 4.34 5.34 3.39
C ILE A 118 4.01 6.16 4.64
N GLU A 119 4.21 5.59 5.83
CA GLU A 119 3.94 6.29 7.08
C GLU A 119 4.83 7.53 7.24
N ARG A 120 6.14 7.41 6.97
CA ARG A 120 7.06 8.54 7.06
C ARG A 120 6.75 9.59 6.01
N PHE A 121 6.39 9.18 4.80
CA PHE A 121 5.94 10.08 3.74
C PHE A 121 4.72 10.89 4.19
N PHE A 122 3.63 10.26 4.63
CA PHE A 122 2.43 11.01 5.02
C PHE A 122 2.56 11.79 6.33
N ARG A 123 3.55 11.47 7.18
CA ARG A 123 3.90 12.33 8.32
C ARG A 123 4.65 13.59 7.88
N ALA A 124 5.47 13.52 6.83
CA ALA A 124 6.19 14.66 6.26
C ALA A 124 5.33 15.48 5.28
N TYR A 125 4.54 14.80 4.46
CA TYR A 125 3.69 15.31 3.40
C TYR A 125 2.23 14.85 3.59
N PRO A 126 1.55 15.29 4.67
CA PRO A 126 0.21 14.83 4.99
C PRO A 126 -0.82 15.18 3.91
N LEU A 127 -1.87 14.36 3.82
CA LEU A 127 -3.06 14.66 3.02
C LEU A 127 -3.86 15.79 3.68
N ASN A 128 -4.56 16.60 2.88
CA ASN A 128 -5.42 17.67 3.37
C ASN A 128 -6.52 17.13 4.28
N GLU A 129 -7.20 16.08 3.83
CA GLU A 129 -8.27 15.38 4.55
C GLU A 129 -7.74 14.22 5.40
N CYS A 130 -6.77 14.51 6.26
CA CYS A 130 -6.30 13.55 7.26
C CYS A 130 -7.27 13.54 8.46
N TYR A 131 -7.85 12.39 8.80
CA TYR A 131 -8.77 12.24 9.94
C TYR A 131 -8.08 11.72 11.21
N ARG A 132 -6.97 11.01 11.03
CA ARG A 132 -6.17 10.43 12.11
C ARG A 132 -4.72 10.42 11.70
N ILE A 133 -3.82 10.50 12.69
CA ILE A 133 -2.38 10.39 12.48
C ILE A 133 -2.09 9.08 11.71
N PRO A 134 -1.41 9.14 10.54
CA PRO A 134 -1.03 7.95 9.79
C PRO A 134 -0.14 7.03 10.62
N SER A 135 -0.58 5.79 10.86
CA SER A 135 0.13 4.81 11.67
C SER A 135 -0.33 3.40 11.31
N THR A 136 0.17 2.86 10.19
CA THR A 136 -0.27 1.55 9.69
C THR A 136 0.62 0.44 10.23
N HIS A 137 0.06 -0.56 10.89
CA HIS A 137 0.79 -1.69 11.47
C HIS A 137 0.35 -3.03 10.87
N PHE A 138 1.32 -3.91 10.66
CA PHE A 138 1.06 -5.29 10.24
C PHE A 138 0.93 -6.20 11.45
N HIS A 139 -0.04 -7.11 11.38
CA HIS A 139 -0.25 -8.16 12.35
C HIS A 139 -0.16 -9.53 11.65
N SER A 140 0.82 -10.34 12.08
CA SER A 140 0.95 -11.72 11.59
C SER A 140 -0.14 -12.64 12.14
N SER A 141 -0.66 -12.34 13.34
CA SER A 141 -1.77 -13.08 13.94
C SER A 141 -3.11 -12.48 13.52
N ARG A 142 -3.97 -13.33 12.95
CA ARG A 142 -5.35 -12.97 12.57
C ARG A 142 -6.17 -12.50 13.76
N PHE A 143 -6.04 -13.17 14.90
CA PHE A 143 -6.74 -12.80 16.13
C PHE A 143 -6.33 -11.40 16.61
N LEU A 144 -5.03 -11.10 16.64
CA LEU A 144 -4.55 -9.77 17.05
C LEU A 144 -5.00 -8.68 16.09
N PHE A 145 -5.04 -8.97 14.79
CA PHE A 145 -5.60 -8.06 13.79
C PHE A 145 -7.07 -7.76 14.07
N GLU A 146 -7.91 -8.79 14.21
CA GLU A 146 -9.35 -8.62 14.42
C GLU A 146 -9.62 -7.90 15.75
N PHE A 147 -8.99 -8.33 16.84
CA PHE A 147 -9.13 -7.68 18.14
C PHE A 147 -8.78 -6.18 18.06
N ASN A 148 -7.63 -5.85 17.46
CA ASN A 148 -7.21 -4.45 17.30
C ASN A 148 -8.16 -3.68 16.37
N PHE A 149 -8.62 -4.29 15.27
CA PHE A 149 -9.54 -3.67 14.33
C PHE A 149 -10.91 -3.38 14.96
N TYR A 150 -11.49 -4.34 15.68
CA TYR A 150 -12.77 -4.16 16.35
C TYR A 150 -12.68 -3.15 17.50
N MET A 151 -11.62 -3.19 18.31
CA MET A 151 -11.45 -2.26 19.42
C MET A 151 -11.15 -0.82 18.97
N LYS A 152 -10.27 -0.62 17.97
CA LYS A 152 -9.85 0.73 17.55
C LYS A 152 -10.73 1.37 16.49
N HIS A 153 -11.49 0.59 15.73
CA HIS A 153 -12.27 1.09 14.59
C HIS A 153 -13.75 0.77 14.72
N MET A 154 -14.15 -0.51 14.70
CA MET A 154 -15.57 -0.86 14.63
C MET A 154 -16.35 -0.48 15.89
N GLY A 155 -15.80 -0.74 17.09
CA GLY A 155 -16.45 -0.37 18.35
C GLY A 155 -16.74 1.12 18.46
N PRO A 156 -15.73 2.00 18.29
CA PRO A 156 -15.95 3.44 18.22
C PRO A 156 -16.89 3.86 17.09
N ALA A 157 -16.82 3.21 15.92
CA ALA A 157 -17.71 3.53 14.80
C ALA A 157 -19.18 3.20 15.10
N TYR A 158 -19.48 2.08 15.76
CA TYR A 158 -20.84 1.76 16.20
C TYR A 158 -21.36 2.77 17.21
N LEU A 159 -20.52 3.18 18.19
CA LEU A 159 -20.90 4.19 19.17
C LEU A 159 -21.20 5.53 18.52
N ILE A 160 -20.34 5.99 17.62
CA ILE A 160 -20.53 7.27 16.92
C ILE A 160 -21.75 7.21 15.99
N ASP A 161 -21.94 6.13 15.24
CA ASP A 161 -23.11 5.96 14.37
C ASP A 161 -24.42 5.94 15.18
N LEU A 162 -24.41 5.34 16.38
CA LEU A 162 -25.54 5.36 17.31
C LEU A 162 -25.84 6.78 17.81
N LEU A 163 -24.82 7.51 18.27
CA LEU A 163 -24.96 8.90 18.71
C LEU A 163 -25.46 9.81 17.58
N ASN A 164 -24.94 9.62 16.36
CA ASN A 164 -25.37 10.36 15.18
C ASN A 164 -26.81 10.06 14.78
N ALA A 165 -27.32 8.85 15.05
CA ALA A 165 -28.73 8.53 14.79
C ALA A 165 -29.69 9.36 15.65
N PHE A 166 -29.27 9.80 16.84
CA PHE A 166 -30.06 10.65 17.73
C PHE A 166 -29.82 12.15 17.53
N TRP A 167 -28.57 12.57 17.30
CA TRP A 167 -28.18 13.98 17.41
C TRP A 167 -27.39 14.53 16.21
N GLY A 168 -27.16 13.76 15.15
CA GLY A 168 -26.10 14.07 14.20
C GLY A 168 -26.38 13.84 12.71
N PRO A 169 -25.37 14.13 11.87
CA PRO A 169 -25.43 13.90 10.44
C PRO A 169 -25.45 12.39 10.13
N LYS A 170 -26.08 12.01 9.02
CA LYS A 170 -26.25 10.60 8.58
C LYS A 170 -24.96 9.95 8.03
N ILE A 171 -23.78 10.34 8.52
CA ILE A 171 -22.52 9.67 8.18
C ILE A 171 -22.49 8.33 8.90
N ARG A 172 -22.26 7.24 8.16
CA ARG A 172 -22.17 5.89 8.73
C ARG A 172 -20.72 5.40 8.69
N LEU A 173 -19.98 5.62 9.77
CA LEU A 173 -18.58 5.20 9.94
C LEU A 173 -18.44 3.67 9.86
N THR A 174 -19.43 2.93 10.35
CA THR A 174 -19.45 1.46 10.25
C THR A 174 -19.36 1.01 8.79
N ARG A 175 -20.06 1.71 7.87
CA ARG A 175 -19.99 1.38 6.43
C ARG A 175 -18.61 1.65 5.84
N ILE A 176 -17.92 2.69 6.30
CA ILE A 176 -16.56 3.02 5.87
C ILE A 176 -15.62 1.91 6.33
N TYR A 177 -15.63 1.56 7.61
CA TYR A 177 -14.76 0.51 8.13
C TYR A 177 -15.09 -0.89 7.58
N GLN A 178 -16.34 -1.19 7.21
CA GLN A 178 -16.65 -2.42 6.48
C GLN A 178 -16.00 -2.47 5.09
N LYS A 179 -15.91 -1.34 4.38
CA LYS A 179 -15.16 -1.26 3.11
C LYS A 179 -13.67 -1.46 3.34
N VAL A 180 -13.12 -0.87 4.40
CA VAL A 180 -11.70 -1.04 4.78
C VAL A 180 -11.40 -2.49 5.12
N LEU A 181 -12.28 -3.16 5.88
CA LEU A 181 -12.10 -4.58 6.19
C LEU A 181 -12.11 -5.44 4.92
N ARG A 182 -13.06 -5.21 4.00
CA ARG A 182 -13.08 -5.90 2.70
C ARG A 182 -11.80 -5.67 1.91
N LEU A 183 -11.26 -4.46 1.90
CA LEU A 183 -9.98 -4.17 1.26
C LEU A 183 -8.86 -5.00 1.90
N VAL A 184 -8.76 -5.03 3.24
CA VAL A 184 -7.73 -5.82 3.94
C VAL A 184 -7.87 -7.31 3.66
N GLU A 185 -9.10 -7.86 3.64
CA GLU A 185 -9.33 -9.27 3.29
C GLU A 185 -8.87 -9.60 1.87
N THR A 186 -9.18 -8.74 0.90
CA THR A 186 -8.75 -8.92 -0.50
C THR A 186 -7.22 -8.90 -0.61
N LEU A 187 -6.55 -8.06 0.17
CA LEU A 187 -5.09 -7.94 0.17
C LEU A 187 -4.40 -9.08 0.93
N HIS A 188 -5.08 -9.69 1.90
CA HIS A 188 -4.49 -10.64 2.84
C HIS A 188 -3.75 -11.80 2.15
N TYR A 189 -4.28 -12.31 1.04
CA TYR A 189 -3.65 -13.41 0.30
C TYR A 189 -2.24 -13.05 -0.21
N PHE A 190 -2.06 -11.81 -0.65
CA PHE A 190 -0.81 -11.28 -1.21
C PHE A 190 0.13 -10.77 -0.13
N THR A 191 -0.40 -10.17 0.93
CA THR A 191 0.41 -9.61 2.03
C THR A 191 0.86 -10.65 3.04
N ALA A 192 0.21 -11.81 3.12
CA ALA A 192 0.58 -12.89 4.04
C ALA A 192 1.69 -13.80 3.51
N ARG A 193 1.97 -13.79 2.20
CA ARG A 193 2.90 -14.73 1.55
C ARG A 193 3.94 -13.98 0.73
N GLY A 194 5.19 -14.43 0.80
CA GLY A 194 6.19 -14.07 -0.19
C GLY A 194 5.96 -14.89 -1.46
N TRP A 195 6.18 -14.27 -2.62
CA TRP A 195 6.08 -14.93 -3.91
C TRP A 195 7.46 -14.93 -4.57
N ASP A 196 7.86 -16.12 -5.01
CA ASP A 196 9.06 -16.31 -5.83
C ASP A 196 8.60 -16.83 -7.18
N PHE A 197 8.71 -15.98 -8.19
CA PHE A 197 8.42 -16.32 -9.57
C PHE A 197 9.72 -16.50 -10.35
N ASP A 198 9.68 -17.37 -11.36
CA ASP A 198 10.81 -17.59 -12.24
C ASP A 198 10.98 -16.38 -13.18
N SER A 199 12.15 -15.74 -13.15
CA SER A 199 12.45 -14.55 -13.97
C SER A 199 13.38 -14.85 -15.16
N LYS A 200 13.67 -16.13 -15.45
CA LYS A 200 14.59 -16.50 -16.55
C LYS A 200 14.18 -15.93 -17.90
N GLY A 201 12.91 -16.11 -18.30
CA GLY A 201 12.42 -15.60 -19.58
C GLY A 201 12.46 -14.07 -19.71
N LEU A 202 12.37 -13.34 -18.58
CA LEU A 202 12.53 -11.90 -18.56
C LEU A 202 13.99 -11.49 -18.83
N LEU A 203 14.93 -12.19 -18.19
CA LEU A 203 16.36 -11.95 -18.37
C LEU A 203 16.82 -12.35 -19.78
N GLU A 204 16.39 -13.49 -20.29
CA GLU A 204 16.70 -13.92 -21.66
C GLU A 204 16.20 -12.89 -22.69
N LEU A 205 14.97 -12.41 -22.54
CA LEU A 205 14.44 -11.36 -23.40
C LEU A 205 15.26 -10.07 -23.29
N TRP A 206 15.64 -9.66 -22.08
CA TRP A 206 16.50 -8.50 -21.87
C TRP A 206 17.84 -8.66 -22.60
N GLU A 207 18.53 -9.79 -22.46
CA GLU A 207 19.84 -10.01 -23.09
C GLU A 207 19.76 -10.02 -24.62
N THR A 208 18.67 -10.53 -25.20
CA THR A 208 18.45 -10.52 -26.66
C THR A 208 18.06 -9.15 -27.24
N THR A 209 17.69 -8.19 -26.39
CA THR A 209 17.28 -6.84 -26.81
C THR A 209 18.51 -6.00 -27.17
N SER A 210 18.44 -5.22 -28.24
CA SER A 210 19.53 -4.31 -28.65
C SER A 210 19.83 -3.26 -27.58
N ASP A 211 21.04 -2.71 -27.55
CA ASP A 211 21.41 -1.69 -26.56
C ASP A 211 20.66 -0.36 -26.79
N GLU A 212 20.27 -0.08 -28.03
CA GLU A 212 19.39 1.03 -28.39
C GLU A 212 17.99 0.83 -27.80
N ASP A 213 17.38 -0.35 -28.00
CA ASP A 213 16.04 -0.64 -27.51
C ASP A 213 16.01 -0.76 -25.98
N LYS A 214 17.08 -1.28 -25.34
CA LYS A 214 17.21 -1.30 -23.88
C LYS A 214 17.16 0.10 -23.27
N LYS A 215 17.68 1.12 -23.96
CA LYS A 215 17.63 2.51 -23.51
C LYS A 215 16.24 3.13 -23.66
N ILE A 216 15.53 2.79 -24.73
CA ILE A 216 14.20 3.35 -25.04
C ILE A 216 13.10 2.64 -24.22
N PHE A 217 13.12 1.31 -24.21
CA PHE A 217 12.15 0.44 -23.57
C PHE A 217 12.78 -0.31 -22.40
N ASN A 218 13.31 0.42 -21.42
CA ASN A 218 13.92 -0.21 -20.25
C ASN A 218 12.86 -0.97 -19.42
N PHE A 219 13.03 -2.27 -19.25
CA PHE A 219 12.21 -3.12 -18.38
C PHE A 219 13.05 -3.91 -17.36
N ASP A 220 14.31 -3.52 -17.14
CA ASP A 220 15.20 -4.14 -16.16
C ASP A 220 14.91 -3.63 -14.74
N VAL A 221 14.12 -4.40 -13.99
CA VAL A 221 13.72 -4.08 -12.61
C VAL A 221 14.90 -3.99 -11.63
N ARG A 222 16.09 -4.52 -11.97
CA ARG A 222 17.29 -4.42 -11.11
C ARG A 222 17.79 -2.98 -10.98
N GLN A 223 17.47 -2.14 -11.96
CA GLN A 223 17.86 -0.73 -12.00
C GLN A 223 16.89 0.18 -11.22
N LEU A 224 15.78 -0.38 -10.71
CA LEU A 224 14.77 0.37 -9.98
C LEU A 224 15.26 0.76 -8.58
N ASP A 225 15.29 2.07 -8.32
CA ASP A 225 15.48 2.61 -6.97
C ASP A 225 14.13 2.72 -6.23
N TRP A 226 13.93 1.84 -5.23
CA TRP A 226 12.68 1.77 -4.47
C TRP A 226 12.33 3.07 -3.74
N ASP A 227 13.32 3.77 -3.19
CA ASP A 227 13.10 5.02 -2.45
C ASP A 227 12.56 6.11 -3.38
N SER A 228 13.19 6.30 -4.54
CA SER A 228 12.74 7.26 -5.56
C SER A 228 11.38 6.90 -6.11
N TYR A 229 11.18 5.62 -6.46
CA TYR A 229 9.91 5.16 -7.01
C TYR A 229 8.75 5.36 -6.03
N LEU A 230 8.91 4.93 -4.77
CA LEU A 230 7.87 5.10 -3.76
C LEU A 230 7.59 6.57 -3.47
N PHE A 231 8.60 7.43 -3.45
CA PHE A 231 8.40 8.87 -3.29
C PHE A 231 7.55 9.46 -4.42
N ASP A 232 7.94 9.20 -5.66
CA ASP A 232 7.26 9.75 -6.85
C ASP A 232 5.84 9.17 -6.97
N TYR A 233 5.66 7.88 -6.66
CA TYR A 233 4.36 7.22 -6.57
C TYR A 233 3.44 7.90 -5.55
N LEU A 234 3.91 8.10 -4.30
CA LEU A 234 3.09 8.68 -3.24
C LEU A 234 2.75 10.16 -3.50
N MET A 235 3.68 10.91 -4.10
CA MET A 235 3.41 12.27 -4.53
C MET A 235 2.39 12.29 -5.67
N GLY A 236 2.48 11.33 -6.61
CA GLY A 236 1.49 11.11 -7.65
C GLY A 236 0.10 10.77 -7.10
N VAL A 237 0.02 9.90 -6.08
CA VAL A 237 -1.24 9.59 -5.38
C VAL A 237 -1.84 10.85 -4.76
N LYS A 238 -1.04 11.63 -4.02
CA LYS A 238 -1.49 12.88 -3.41
C LYS A 238 -2.01 13.87 -4.46
N ARG A 239 -1.27 14.07 -5.55
CA ARG A 239 -1.58 15.09 -6.57
C ARG A 239 -2.70 14.69 -7.52
N TYR A 240 -2.67 13.49 -8.07
CA TYR A 240 -3.55 13.11 -9.19
C TYR A 240 -4.78 12.32 -8.74
N VAL A 241 -4.68 11.60 -7.62
CA VAL A 241 -5.76 10.72 -7.14
C VAL A 241 -6.59 11.44 -6.09
N VAL A 242 -5.92 11.89 -5.03
CA VAL A 242 -6.56 12.64 -3.94
C VAL A 242 -6.86 14.08 -4.37
N LYS A 243 -6.13 14.58 -5.37
CA LYS A 243 -6.27 15.95 -5.92
C LYS A 243 -5.90 17.04 -4.91
N ASP A 244 -4.95 16.74 -4.03
CA ASP A 244 -4.40 17.73 -3.10
C ASP A 244 -3.42 18.66 -3.81
N ARG A 245 -3.61 19.97 -3.62
CA ARG A 245 -2.65 20.99 -4.08
C ARG A 245 -1.44 21.03 -3.15
N LEU A 246 -0.24 21.00 -3.71
CA LEU A 246 1.00 21.04 -2.93
C LEU A 246 1.18 22.37 -2.16
N GLU A 247 0.61 23.45 -2.68
CA GLU A 247 0.54 24.76 -2.02
C GLU A 247 -0.21 24.72 -0.68
N GLU A 248 -1.16 23.79 -0.52
CA GLU A 248 -1.94 23.63 0.71
C GLU A 248 -1.23 22.77 1.77
N LEU A 249 -0.01 22.31 1.50
CA LEU A 249 0.77 21.50 2.43
C LEU A 249 0.91 22.12 3.84
N PRO A 250 1.09 23.45 4.01
CA PRO A 250 1.10 24.07 5.34
C PRO A 250 -0.22 23.87 6.10
N LYS A 251 -1.37 23.93 5.42
CA LYS A 251 -2.69 23.67 5.99
C LYS A 251 -2.83 22.20 6.41
N ALA A 252 -2.40 21.27 5.57
CA ALA A 252 -2.38 19.84 5.91
C ALA A 252 -1.49 19.54 7.14
N ARG A 253 -0.31 20.16 7.21
CA ARG A 253 0.57 20.05 8.39
C ARG A 253 -0.08 20.61 9.65
N ARG A 254 -0.79 21.73 9.55
CA ARG A 254 -1.54 22.30 10.68
C ARG A 254 -2.64 21.35 11.15
N ASN A 255 -3.39 20.74 10.23
CA ASN A 255 -4.39 19.73 10.56
C ASN A 255 -3.76 18.54 11.31
N LEU A 256 -2.64 18.00 10.79
CA LEU A 256 -1.92 16.90 11.46
C LEU A 256 -1.43 17.29 12.87
N SER A 257 -0.97 18.53 13.07
CA SER A 257 -0.58 19.03 14.40
C SER A 257 -1.76 19.10 15.37
N TRP A 258 -2.95 19.51 14.90
CA TRP A 258 -4.17 19.48 15.71
C TRP A 258 -4.57 18.05 16.09
N LEU A 259 -4.50 17.09 15.15
CA LEU A 259 -4.75 15.68 15.45
C LEU A 259 -3.80 15.13 16.51
N LYS A 260 -2.52 15.50 16.47
CA LYS A 260 -1.53 15.15 17.52
C LYS A 260 -1.89 15.75 18.87
N LEU A 261 -2.35 17.01 18.89
CA LEU A 261 -2.81 17.66 20.11
C LEU A 261 -4.04 16.96 20.69
N TYR A 262 -5.06 16.67 19.86
CA TYR A 262 -6.26 15.95 20.30
C TYR A 262 -5.94 14.57 20.86
N ALA A 263 -5.07 13.81 20.18
CA ALA A 263 -4.61 12.52 20.69
C ALA A 263 -3.89 12.64 22.04
N THR A 264 -3.08 13.69 22.21
CA THR A 264 -2.38 13.96 23.47
C THR A 264 -3.34 14.31 24.61
N ILE A 265 -4.31 15.19 24.36
CA ILE A 265 -5.36 15.56 25.33
C ILE A 265 -6.20 14.34 25.70
N PHE A 266 -6.61 13.55 24.71
CA PHE A 266 -7.37 12.33 24.94
C PHE A 266 -6.61 11.33 25.82
N ASN A 267 -5.33 11.11 25.54
CA ASN A 267 -4.47 10.26 26.37
C ASN A 267 -4.33 10.81 27.80
N ALA A 268 -4.20 12.13 27.98
CA ALA A 268 -4.16 12.75 29.30
C ALA A 268 -5.46 12.51 30.10
N ILE A 269 -6.62 12.62 29.43
CA ILE A 269 -7.93 12.34 30.04
C ILE A 269 -8.04 10.87 30.42
N ILE A 270 -7.63 9.93 29.55
CA ILE A 270 -7.65 8.49 29.86
C ILE A 270 -6.81 8.19 31.11
N TRP A 271 -5.59 8.70 31.18
CA TRP A 271 -4.73 8.48 32.34
C TRP A 271 -5.30 9.11 33.62
N TRP A 272 -5.89 10.30 33.52
CA TRP A 272 -6.59 10.92 34.63
C TRP A 272 -7.76 10.07 35.15
N ILE A 273 -8.61 9.55 34.26
CA ILE A 273 -9.73 8.65 34.63
C ILE A 273 -9.20 7.34 35.23
N SER A 274 -8.19 6.74 34.60
CA SER A 274 -7.61 5.45 35.01
C SER A 274 -7.07 5.52 36.43
N VAL A 275 -6.31 6.56 36.76
CA VAL A 275 -5.78 6.78 38.12
C VAL A 275 -6.90 7.04 39.13
N ARG A 276 -7.98 7.74 38.73
CA ARG A 276 -9.14 7.99 39.61
C ARG A 276 -9.88 6.70 39.98
N ILE A 277 -9.94 5.75 39.06
CA ILE A 277 -10.62 4.45 39.25
C ILE A 277 -9.71 3.49 40.02
N PHE A 278 -8.53 3.19 39.48
CA PHE A 278 -7.68 2.10 39.98
C PHE A 278 -6.82 2.48 41.19
N ALA A 279 -6.45 3.76 41.33
CA ALA A 279 -5.65 4.24 42.46
C ALA A 279 -6.49 5.02 43.49
N ARG A 280 -7.81 4.77 43.54
CA ARG A 280 -8.77 5.47 44.42
C ARG A 280 -8.37 5.43 45.90
N GLN A 281 -7.89 4.29 46.38
CA GLN A 281 -7.48 4.06 47.78
C GLN A 281 -6.01 4.45 48.06
N ARG A 282 -5.26 4.91 47.05
CA ARG A 282 -3.84 5.26 47.19
C ARG A 282 -3.65 6.74 47.51
N SER A 283 -2.47 7.08 48.05
CA SER A 283 -2.12 8.45 48.42
C SER A 283 -2.19 9.42 47.22
N ARG A 284 -2.43 10.71 47.51
CA ARG A 284 -2.47 11.76 46.46
C ARG A 284 -1.16 11.82 45.66
N ARG A 285 0.00 11.70 46.32
CA ARG A 285 1.32 11.71 45.67
C ARG A 285 1.47 10.54 44.69
N TYR A 286 1.05 9.33 45.10
CA TYR A 286 1.10 8.15 44.24
C TYR A 286 0.21 8.30 42.99
N ARG A 287 -1.00 8.86 43.13
CA ARG A 287 -1.91 9.12 42.00
C ARG A 287 -1.30 10.07 40.97
N TRP A 288 -0.73 11.19 41.42
CA TRP A 288 -0.06 12.13 40.51
C TRP A 288 1.16 11.49 39.85
N PHE A 289 1.99 10.79 40.61
CA PHE A 289 3.18 10.12 40.06
C PHE A 289 2.82 9.06 39.01
N SER A 290 1.91 8.12 39.34
CA SER A 290 1.47 7.06 38.43
C SER A 290 0.73 7.58 37.18
N GLY A 291 -0.06 8.65 37.32
CA GLY A 291 -0.72 9.29 36.18
C GLY A 291 0.27 10.01 35.26
N SER A 292 1.19 10.79 35.83
CA SER A 292 2.19 11.53 35.07
C SER A 292 3.16 10.59 34.35
N ILE A 293 3.63 9.52 35.00
CA ILE A 293 4.52 8.55 34.36
C ILE A 293 3.80 7.79 33.25
N GLY A 294 2.56 7.36 33.46
CA GLY A 294 1.76 6.67 32.45
C GLY A 294 1.50 7.55 31.23
N PHE A 295 1.11 8.81 31.45
CA PHE A 295 0.96 9.80 30.40
C PHE A 295 2.27 10.03 29.65
N LEU A 296 3.38 10.25 30.34
CA LEU A 296 4.69 10.50 29.74
C LEU A 296 5.15 9.33 28.88
N LEU A 297 5.06 8.09 29.40
CA LEU A 297 5.40 6.88 28.65
C LEU A 297 4.53 6.71 27.41
N THR A 298 3.23 6.96 27.52
CA THR A 298 2.30 6.90 26.38
C THR A 298 2.58 7.99 25.35
N TYR A 299 2.93 9.20 25.82
CA TYR A 299 3.30 10.33 24.97
C TYR A 299 4.60 10.05 24.20
N ILE A 300 5.63 9.55 24.88
CA ILE A 300 6.88 9.12 24.24
C ILE A 300 6.59 8.02 23.23
N TRP A 301 5.84 6.99 23.61
CA TRP A 301 5.48 5.89 22.71
C TRP A 301 4.73 6.36 21.45
N SER A 302 3.84 7.35 21.60
CA SER A 302 3.01 7.84 20.48
C SER A 302 3.75 8.78 19.54
N ASN A 303 4.75 9.52 20.05
CA ASN A 303 5.48 10.53 19.28
C ASN A 303 6.83 10.04 18.76
N TYR A 304 7.45 9.06 19.42
CA TYR A 304 8.72 8.49 18.98
C TYR A 304 8.47 7.39 17.95
N ASN A 305 9.03 7.57 16.74
CA ASN A 305 9.00 6.53 15.72
C ASN A 305 10.09 5.50 15.99
N PHE A 306 9.75 4.35 16.56
CA PHE A 306 10.67 3.22 16.77
C PHE A 306 11.08 2.50 15.48
N ARG A 307 10.62 2.99 14.32
CA ARG A 307 10.92 2.40 13.00
C ARG A 307 12.21 2.98 12.43
N PRO A 308 12.94 2.22 11.59
CA PRO A 308 14.17 2.72 10.98
C PRO A 308 13.92 4.02 10.19
N PRO A 309 14.87 4.97 10.20
CA PRO A 309 14.75 6.17 9.40
C PRO A 309 14.75 5.81 7.91
N VAL A 310 13.94 6.55 7.15
CA VAL A 310 13.89 6.48 5.68
C VAL A 310 14.36 7.83 5.15
N ARG A 311 15.11 7.84 4.05
CA ARG A 311 15.52 9.11 3.43
C ARG A 311 14.42 9.52 2.44
N LEU A 312 13.66 10.55 2.78
CA LEU A 312 12.68 11.13 1.86
C LEU A 312 13.33 12.25 1.06
N LYS A 313 13.00 12.33 -0.23
CA LYS A 313 13.37 13.46 -1.07
C LYS A 313 12.72 14.75 -0.57
N SER A 314 13.35 15.86 -0.91
CA SER A 314 12.77 17.18 -0.63
C SER A 314 11.66 17.50 -1.64
N LEU A 315 10.73 18.37 -1.23
CA LEU A 315 9.69 18.84 -2.15
C LEU A 315 10.28 19.62 -3.33
N GLU A 316 11.37 20.35 -3.11
CA GLU A 316 12.01 21.15 -4.15
C GLU A 316 12.70 20.27 -5.20
N GLU A 317 13.40 19.21 -4.78
CA GLU A 317 13.97 18.20 -5.68
C GLU A 317 12.88 17.56 -6.55
N TYR A 318 11.71 17.28 -5.96
CA TYR A 318 10.57 16.74 -6.71
C TYR A 318 10.02 17.72 -7.74
N LYS A 319 9.85 19.00 -7.37
CA LYS A 319 9.35 20.05 -8.27
C LYS A 319 10.29 20.28 -9.45
N GLN A 320 11.60 20.36 -9.18
CA GLN A 320 12.63 20.54 -10.20
C GLN A 320 12.59 19.43 -11.26
N ARG A 321 12.39 18.17 -10.82
CA ARG A 321 12.34 17.02 -11.73
C ARG A 321 11.04 16.96 -12.54
N THR A 322 9.93 17.40 -11.97
CA THR A 322 8.59 17.24 -12.56
C THR A 322 8.12 18.44 -13.37
N ASN A 323 9.00 19.42 -13.62
CA ASN A 323 8.68 20.70 -14.27
C ASN A 323 7.43 21.35 -13.66
N PHE A 324 7.34 21.33 -12.32
CA PHE A 324 6.26 21.99 -11.57
C PHE A 324 6.47 23.50 -11.48
#